data_AF-A0A0C9YAY2-F1
#
_entry.id   AF-A0A0C9YAY2-F1
#
_cell.length_a   1.000
_cell.length_b   1.000
_cell.length_c   1.000
_cell.angle_alpha   90.00
_cell.angle_beta   90.00
_cell.angle_gamma   90.00
#
_symmetry.space_group_name_H-M   'P 1'
#
loop_
_entity.id
_entity.type
_entity.pdbx_description
1 polymer ?
#
loop_
_entity_poly.entity_id
_entity_poly.type
_entity_poly.pdbx_seq_one_letter_code
_entity_poly.pdbx_strand_id
1 'polypeptide(L)'
;MKGKKAPKEPPEHDASSTRWCLECKISIGLSFAGEKNWTQHIDSAAHKTNARKAAAIPSKRISSFFTKTATPTASSSTHTSALVPIHIFPKLPIRQPFHPAPLPGDLHPIEFGETLSARTTLLNRFKAAIDSLPLSVPMGINSDDLAAFSGNPAALIGPDDEPWEILDQVLNRLVGYGATPEGISSIIRRGQFGMDGMYHWVKACIEDLHIGEPLLEGKIERLIEAMEFISPVPVTEHVPEPVLILGPSQEPQPLISEHASPEVFEIEDDTPTIRHEIAKPQVPCRGYELKLPDSLCADEGCETVIEERDLLRCGACNLVYHLTCRGLIERPGGGWFCDDECKANAGGRVVSTRKRRRRV
;
A
#
# COMPACT_ATOMS: atom_id res chain seq x y z
N MET A 1 45.72 9.21 50.62
CA MET A 1 46.25 8.86 49.27
C MET A 1 45.07 8.66 48.33
N LYS A 2 44.86 9.58 47.38
CA LYS A 2 43.79 9.47 46.37
C LYS A 2 44.28 8.56 45.24
N GLY A 3 43.65 7.41 45.05
CA GLY A 3 43.99 6.45 44.00
C GLY A 3 43.72 7.04 42.61
N LYS A 4 44.76 7.10 41.77
CA LYS A 4 44.62 7.42 40.34
C LYS A 4 43.81 6.30 39.68
N LYS A 5 42.61 6.61 39.18
CA LYS A 5 41.86 5.70 38.30
C LYS A 5 42.66 5.54 36.99
N ALA A 6 42.88 4.30 36.59
CA ALA A 6 43.50 3.96 35.31
C ALA A 6 42.66 4.53 34.15
N PRO A 7 43.29 4.93 33.03
CA PRO A 7 42.60 5.41 31.84
C PRO A 7 41.66 4.33 31.32
N LYS A 8 40.41 4.72 31.05
CA LYS A 8 39.38 3.85 30.49
C LYS A 8 39.66 3.70 29.00
N GLU A 9 39.87 2.47 28.54
CA GLU A 9 40.07 2.18 27.11
C GLU A 9 38.90 2.72 26.29
N PRO A 10 39.18 3.24 25.07
CA PRO A 10 38.14 3.76 24.20
C PRO A 10 37.15 2.63 23.84
N PRO A 11 35.84 2.94 23.75
CA PRO A 11 34.82 1.96 23.42
C PRO A 11 35.07 1.36 22.02
N GLU A 12 35.01 0.03 21.93
CA GLU A 12 35.36 -0.78 20.75
C GLU A 12 34.36 -0.64 19.57
N HIS A 13 33.23 0.03 19.77
CA HIS A 13 32.17 0.16 18.78
C HIS A 13 31.75 1.62 18.58
N ASP A 14 31.74 2.06 17.32
CA ASP A 14 31.19 3.35 16.90
C ASP A 14 29.67 3.26 16.68
N ALA A 15 29.02 4.42 16.54
CA ALA A 15 27.57 4.51 16.35
C ALA A 15 27.08 3.84 15.05
N SER A 16 27.99 3.60 14.10
CA SER A 16 27.74 2.94 12.82
C SER A 16 27.97 1.42 12.84
N SER A 17 28.44 0.86 13.95
CA SER A 17 28.76 -0.56 14.02
C SER A 17 27.48 -1.40 13.84
N THR A 18 27.51 -2.34 12.89
CA THR A 18 26.39 -3.26 12.62
C THR A 18 26.89 -4.70 12.67
N ARG A 19 26.00 -5.63 13.05
CA ARG A 19 26.27 -7.07 13.06
C ARG A 19 25.18 -7.82 12.30
N TRP A 20 25.58 -8.71 11.40
CA TRP A 20 24.67 -9.51 10.58
C TRP A 20 24.17 -10.76 11.33
N CYS A 21 22.86 -10.97 11.33
CA CYS A 21 22.24 -12.17 11.88
C CYS A 21 21.93 -13.18 10.76
N LEU A 22 22.50 -14.39 10.85
CA LEU A 22 22.36 -15.42 9.81
C LEU A 22 20.98 -16.08 9.82
N GLU A 23 20.35 -16.18 10.99
CA GLU A 23 19.04 -16.79 11.18
C GLU A 23 17.92 -15.89 10.67
N CYS A 24 18.03 -14.57 10.94
CA CYS A 24 17.04 -13.58 10.53
C CYS A 24 17.35 -12.94 9.17
N LYS A 25 18.59 -13.04 8.68
CA LYS A 25 19.08 -12.39 7.46
C LYS A 25 18.87 -10.87 7.45
N ILE A 26 19.23 -10.23 8.57
CA ILE A 26 19.15 -8.77 8.74
C ILE A 26 20.41 -8.22 9.42
N SER A 27 20.75 -6.96 9.12
CA SER A 27 21.77 -6.19 9.83
C SER A 27 21.19 -5.56 11.09
N ILE A 28 21.80 -5.81 12.24
CA ILE A 28 21.42 -5.20 13.52
C ILE A 28 22.43 -4.11 13.86
N GLY A 29 21.98 -2.86 13.98
CA GLY A 29 22.82 -1.76 14.47
C GLY A 29 23.18 -1.95 15.93
N LEU A 30 24.46 -1.96 16.27
CA LEU A 30 24.93 -2.09 17.65
C LEU A 30 24.75 -0.78 18.45
N SER A 31 24.77 0.38 17.77
CA SER A 31 24.52 1.73 18.32
C SER A 31 25.11 1.97 19.73
N PHE A 32 24.64 3.00 20.45
CA PHE A 32 25.16 3.34 21.79
C PHE A 32 24.93 2.23 22.84
N ALA A 33 24.03 1.28 22.57
CA ALA A 33 23.75 0.15 23.45
C ALA A 33 24.76 -1.01 23.29
N GLY A 34 25.58 -0.99 22.24
CA GLY A 34 26.58 -1.99 21.92
C GLY A 34 26.01 -3.42 21.88
N GLU A 35 26.72 -4.34 22.53
CA GLU A 35 26.38 -5.78 22.60
C GLU A 35 24.99 -6.06 23.22
N LYS A 36 24.43 -5.12 23.99
CA LYS A 36 23.08 -5.29 24.55
C LYS A 36 22.01 -5.36 23.47
N ASN A 37 22.15 -4.59 22.37
CA ASN A 37 21.18 -4.61 21.28
C ASN A 37 21.22 -5.95 20.54
N TRP A 38 22.42 -6.49 20.33
CA TRP A 38 22.62 -7.82 19.77
C TRP A 38 22.03 -8.93 20.64
N THR A 39 22.26 -8.86 21.95
CA THR A 39 21.71 -9.83 22.92
C THR A 39 20.18 -9.78 22.92
N GLN A 40 19.60 -8.56 22.94
CA GLN A 40 18.15 -8.37 22.86
C GLN A 40 17.57 -8.92 21.55
N HIS A 41 18.26 -8.75 20.43
CA HIS A 41 17.86 -9.35 19.16
C HIS A 41 17.80 -10.88 19.26
N ILE A 42 18.86 -11.54 19.73
CA ILE A 42 18.93 -13.01 19.85
C ILE A 42 17.85 -13.54 20.80
N ASP A 43 17.57 -12.82 21.89
CA ASP A 43 16.57 -13.23 22.87
C ASP A 43 15.12 -12.96 22.43
N SER A 44 14.91 -12.15 21.39
CA SER A 44 13.59 -11.82 20.88
C SER A 44 12.81 -13.05 20.40
N ALA A 45 11.49 -13.02 20.57
CA ALA A 45 10.60 -14.09 20.08
C ALA A 45 10.67 -14.25 18.55
N ALA A 46 10.91 -13.15 17.83
CA ALA A 46 11.09 -13.14 16.39
C ALA A 46 12.33 -13.93 15.96
N HIS A 47 13.49 -13.66 16.59
CA HIS A 47 14.72 -14.40 16.32
C HIS A 47 14.55 -15.89 16.61
N LYS A 48 13.98 -16.25 17.77
CA LYS A 48 13.71 -17.65 18.14
C LYS A 48 12.80 -18.36 17.12
N THR A 49 11.82 -17.66 16.56
CA THR A 49 10.92 -18.21 15.53
C THR A 49 11.64 -18.40 14.19
N ASN A 50 12.44 -17.42 13.77
CA ASN A 50 13.21 -17.51 12.52
C ASN A 50 14.30 -18.58 12.61
N ALA A 51 15.01 -18.68 13.73
CA ALA A 51 15.99 -19.73 13.99
C ALA A 51 15.35 -21.13 13.92
N ARG A 52 14.16 -21.32 14.50
CA ARG A 52 13.42 -22.59 14.37
C ARG A 52 13.02 -22.91 12.94
N LYS A 53 12.60 -21.91 12.15
CA LYS A 53 12.29 -22.09 10.73
C LYS A 53 13.54 -22.43 9.92
N ALA A 54 14.68 -21.80 10.21
CA ALA A 54 15.95 -22.07 9.54
C ALA A 54 16.51 -23.47 9.90
N ALA A 55 16.34 -23.91 11.15
CA ALA A 55 16.76 -25.23 11.63
C ALA A 55 15.81 -26.36 11.20
N ALA A 56 14.60 -26.05 10.74
CA ALA A 56 13.70 -27.02 10.14
C ALA A 56 14.25 -27.42 8.76
N ILE A 57 15.20 -28.36 8.77
CA ILE A 57 15.73 -29.02 7.59
C ILE A 57 14.53 -29.49 6.75
N PRO A 58 14.41 -29.09 5.48
CA PRO A 58 13.35 -29.58 4.61
C PRO A 58 13.54 -31.08 4.41
N SER A 59 12.89 -31.89 5.25
CA SER A 59 12.85 -33.34 5.16
C SER A 59 11.93 -33.76 4.00
N LYS A 60 12.29 -33.36 2.78
CA LYS A 60 11.70 -33.95 1.58
C LYS A 60 12.35 -35.31 1.33
N ARG A 61 12.01 -36.29 2.16
CA ARG A 61 12.10 -37.70 1.78
C ARG A 61 10.81 -38.05 1.06
N ILE A 62 10.82 -37.91 -0.27
CA ILE A 62 9.75 -38.38 -1.15
C ILE A 62 9.78 -39.91 -1.08
N SER A 63 8.92 -40.53 -0.26
CA SER A 63 8.64 -41.96 -0.31
C SER A 63 7.14 -42.19 -0.50
N SER A 64 6.68 -42.00 -1.73
CA SER A 64 5.38 -42.51 -2.18
C SER A 64 5.47 -42.91 -3.65
N PHE A 65 6.09 -44.07 -3.88
CA PHE A 65 6.11 -44.73 -5.18
C PHE A 65 5.26 -46.01 -5.09
N PHE A 66 4.23 -46.06 -5.94
CA PHE A 66 3.47 -47.22 -6.41
C PHE A 66 2.60 -48.03 -5.43
N THR A 67 1.28 -47.82 -5.53
CA THR A 67 0.34 -48.92 -5.81
C THR A 67 -0.83 -48.36 -6.64
N LYS A 68 -0.75 -48.60 -7.95
CA LYS A 68 -1.77 -48.27 -8.94
C LYS A 68 -2.56 -49.55 -9.20
N THR A 69 -3.76 -49.68 -8.66
CA THR A 69 -4.68 -50.78 -9.00
C THR A 69 -5.55 -50.30 -10.15
N ALA A 70 -5.32 -50.86 -11.33
CA ALA A 70 -6.12 -50.61 -12.53
C ALA A 70 -7.38 -51.47 -12.50
N THR A 71 -8.54 -50.84 -12.68
CA THR A 71 -9.82 -51.50 -12.96
C THR A 71 -10.17 -51.21 -14.41
N PRO A 72 -10.45 -52.22 -15.26
CA PRO A 72 -10.88 -51.98 -16.63
C PRO A 72 -12.41 -51.82 -16.64
N THR A 73 -12.91 -50.69 -17.13
CA THR A 73 -14.32 -50.57 -17.53
C THR A 73 -14.38 -50.19 -19.00
N ALA A 74 -15.14 -51.02 -19.72
CA ALA A 74 -15.27 -51.08 -21.14
C ALA A 74 -15.88 -49.81 -21.77
N SER A 75 -15.53 -49.66 -23.03
CA SER A 75 -16.03 -48.73 -24.03
C SER A 75 -17.55 -48.66 -24.12
N SER A 76 -18.06 -47.46 -24.38
CA SER A 76 -19.20 -47.30 -25.28
C SER A 76 -19.16 -45.95 -26.02
N SER A 77 -19.07 -46.07 -27.34
CA SER A 77 -19.55 -45.19 -28.41
C SER A 77 -20.79 -44.37 -28.01
N THR A 78 -21.09 -43.13 -28.45
CA THR A 78 -21.23 -42.65 -29.83
C THR A 78 -21.65 -41.15 -29.85
N HIS A 79 -21.47 -40.49 -31.00
CA HIS A 79 -22.18 -39.31 -31.53
C HIS A 79 -21.67 -37.88 -31.27
N THR A 80 -20.89 -37.43 -32.26
CA THR A 80 -21.02 -36.18 -33.02
C THR A 80 -22.34 -35.41 -32.82
N SER A 81 -22.25 -34.13 -32.42
CA SER A 81 -23.09 -33.04 -32.95
C SER A 81 -22.42 -31.70 -32.71
N ALA A 82 -22.00 -31.08 -33.80
CA ALA A 82 -21.59 -29.69 -33.87
C ALA A 82 -22.84 -28.81 -33.87
N LEU A 83 -22.93 -27.85 -32.95
CA LEU A 83 -23.87 -26.73 -33.07
C LEU A 83 -23.17 -25.45 -32.62
N VAL A 84 -23.05 -24.56 -33.60
CA VAL A 84 -22.75 -23.14 -33.48
C VAL A 84 -24.02 -22.41 -33.05
N PRO A 85 -23.96 -21.48 -32.08
CA PRO A 85 -24.95 -20.41 -31.96
C PRO A 85 -24.25 -19.04 -32.16
N ILE A 86 -24.35 -18.44 -33.34
CA ILE A 86 -25.29 -17.35 -33.69
C ILE A 86 -25.21 -16.15 -32.74
N HIS A 87 -24.55 -15.10 -33.24
CA HIS A 87 -24.54 -13.74 -32.74
C HIS A 87 -25.96 -13.14 -32.71
N ILE A 88 -26.40 -12.66 -31.55
CA ILE A 88 -27.51 -11.70 -31.45
C ILE A 88 -27.07 -10.60 -30.49
N PHE A 89 -26.60 -9.48 -31.05
CA PHE A 89 -26.44 -8.22 -30.32
C PHE A 89 -27.80 -7.52 -30.26
N PRO A 90 -28.37 -7.25 -29.07
CA PRO A 90 -29.49 -6.35 -28.94
C PRO A 90 -29.00 -4.90 -29.14
N LYS A 91 -29.51 -4.26 -30.20
CA LYS A 91 -29.33 -2.86 -30.53
C LYS A 91 -30.04 -2.00 -29.47
N LEU A 92 -29.27 -1.40 -28.56
CA LEU A 92 -29.80 -0.45 -27.57
C LEU A 92 -30.21 0.87 -28.24
N PRO A 93 -31.37 1.46 -27.88
CA PRO A 93 -31.78 2.76 -28.36
C PRO A 93 -30.97 3.87 -27.69
N ILE A 94 -30.30 4.66 -28.52
CA ILE A 94 -29.64 5.93 -28.17
C ILE A 94 -30.71 6.89 -27.65
N ARG A 95 -30.75 7.11 -26.34
CA ARG A 95 -31.49 8.24 -25.73
C ARG A 95 -30.58 9.46 -25.74
N GLN A 96 -30.95 10.45 -26.55
CA GLN A 96 -30.41 11.81 -26.46
C GLN A 96 -30.81 12.45 -25.12
N PRO A 97 -29.87 13.04 -24.37
CA PRO A 97 -30.21 13.93 -23.26
C PRO A 97 -30.82 15.22 -23.79
N PHE A 98 -32.05 15.51 -23.35
CA PHE A 98 -32.67 16.82 -23.51
C PHE A 98 -31.86 17.85 -22.70
N HIS A 99 -31.35 18.87 -23.38
CA HIS A 99 -30.86 20.09 -22.74
C HIS A 99 -32.07 20.96 -22.32
N PRO A 100 -32.26 21.27 -21.02
CA PRO A 100 -33.10 22.38 -20.63
C PRO A 100 -32.33 23.71 -20.78
N ALA A 101 -33.04 24.71 -21.31
CA ALA A 101 -32.55 26.06 -21.51
C ALA A 101 -32.20 26.76 -20.17
N PRO A 102 -31.20 27.66 -20.15
CA PRO A 102 -30.87 28.43 -18.95
C PRO A 102 -31.87 29.58 -18.77
N LEU A 103 -32.49 29.66 -17.59
CA LEU A 103 -33.19 30.85 -17.13
C LEU A 103 -32.20 31.86 -16.55
N PRO A 104 -32.33 33.16 -16.87
CA PRO A 104 -31.49 34.20 -16.31
C PRO A 104 -32.09 34.79 -15.05
N GLY A 105 -31.27 34.90 -14.02
CA GLY A 105 -31.50 35.80 -12.90
C GLY A 105 -31.57 35.10 -11.56
N ASP A 106 -30.48 35.16 -10.81
CA ASP A 106 -30.57 35.51 -9.40
C ASP A 106 -29.24 36.12 -8.92
N LEU A 107 -29.41 37.15 -8.10
CA LEU A 107 -28.37 38.03 -7.57
C LEU A 107 -27.47 37.26 -6.60
N HIS A 108 -26.17 37.20 -6.90
CA HIS A 108 -25.17 36.61 -6.01
C HIS A 108 -25.04 37.43 -4.72
N PRO A 109 -25.19 36.82 -3.54
CA PRO A 109 -24.60 37.30 -2.30
C PRO A 109 -23.07 37.29 -2.44
N ILE A 110 -22.44 38.31 -1.87
CA ILE A 110 -20.98 38.46 -1.79
C ILE A 110 -20.45 37.30 -0.93
N GLU A 111 -20.03 36.21 -1.57
CA GLU A 111 -19.21 35.16 -0.97
C GLU A 111 -17.82 35.75 -0.71
N PHE A 112 -17.39 35.67 0.55
CA PHE A 112 -16.02 35.94 0.93
C PHE A 112 -15.11 35.00 0.13
N GLY A 113 -14.39 35.58 -0.83
CA GLY A 113 -13.35 34.90 -1.58
C GLY A 113 -12.21 34.49 -0.65
N GLU A 114 -12.37 33.33 -0.02
CA GLU A 114 -11.24 32.43 0.13
C GLU A 114 -10.79 32.11 -1.29
N THR A 115 -9.76 32.81 -1.74
CA THR A 115 -8.87 32.30 -2.78
C THR A 115 -8.32 30.98 -2.27
N LEU A 116 -9.12 29.92 -2.43
CA LEU A 116 -8.69 28.54 -2.61
C LEU A 116 -7.78 28.55 -3.84
N SER A 117 -6.59 29.12 -3.67
CA SER A 117 -5.41 28.82 -4.45
C SER A 117 -5.38 27.31 -4.49
N ALA A 118 -5.78 26.75 -5.63
CA ALA A 118 -6.27 25.39 -5.78
C ALA A 118 -5.34 24.46 -5.04
N ARG A 119 -5.73 24.10 -3.79
CA ARG A 119 -4.85 23.37 -2.90
C ARG A 119 -4.74 22.00 -3.53
N THR A 120 -3.67 21.83 -4.29
CA THR A 120 -3.48 20.68 -5.14
C THR A 120 -3.26 19.55 -4.17
N THR A 121 -4.23 18.64 -4.06
CA THR A 121 -4.15 17.53 -3.12
C THR A 121 -2.88 16.73 -3.40
N LEU A 122 -2.32 16.08 -2.38
CA LEU A 122 -1.16 15.21 -2.51
C LEU A 122 -1.38 14.15 -3.60
N LEU A 123 -2.61 13.61 -3.71
CA LEU A 123 -2.99 12.68 -4.77
C LEU A 123 -2.89 13.30 -6.17
N ASN A 124 -3.28 14.56 -6.35
CA ASN A 124 -3.18 15.24 -7.64
C ASN A 124 -1.71 15.47 -8.03
N ARG A 125 -0.88 15.93 -7.08
CA ARG A 125 0.57 16.06 -7.29
C ARG A 125 1.21 14.72 -7.65
N PHE A 126 0.85 13.68 -6.90
CA PHE A 126 1.36 12.33 -7.12
C PHE A 126 0.95 11.79 -8.50
N LYS A 127 -0.31 11.95 -8.89
CA LYS A 127 -0.79 11.51 -10.20
C LYS A 127 -0.10 12.26 -11.34
N ALA A 128 0.09 13.57 -11.20
CA ALA A 128 0.79 14.37 -12.20
C ALA A 128 2.24 13.91 -12.40
N ALA A 129 2.96 13.58 -11.32
CA ALA A 129 4.32 13.05 -11.39
C ALA A 129 4.38 11.64 -12.02
N ILE A 130 3.33 10.83 -11.86
CA ILE A 130 3.23 9.53 -12.54
C ILE A 130 2.98 9.73 -14.04
N ASP A 131 2.11 10.67 -14.40
CA ASP A 131 1.79 10.98 -15.79
C ASP A 131 2.96 11.62 -16.55
N SER A 132 3.91 12.25 -15.85
CA SER A 132 5.14 12.79 -16.44
C SER A 132 6.25 11.76 -16.62
N LEU A 133 6.09 10.52 -16.16
CA LEU A 133 7.12 9.49 -16.33
C LEU A 133 7.39 9.18 -17.82
N PRO A 134 8.66 9.18 -18.25
CA PRO A 134 8.99 8.95 -19.64
C PRO A 134 8.65 7.51 -20.06
N LEU A 135 8.41 7.31 -21.36
CA LEU A 135 8.15 5.99 -21.93
C LEU A 135 9.36 5.03 -21.83
N SER A 136 10.55 5.55 -21.51
CA SER A 136 11.75 4.75 -21.24
C SER A 136 11.70 4.00 -19.89
N VAL A 137 10.85 4.42 -18.94
CA VAL A 137 10.66 3.69 -17.69
C VAL A 137 9.92 2.38 -17.99
N PRO A 138 10.48 1.22 -17.58
CA PRO A 138 9.88 -0.07 -17.90
C PRO A 138 8.52 -0.28 -17.23
N MET A 139 7.68 -1.08 -17.88
CA MET A 139 6.40 -1.55 -17.31
C MET A 139 6.67 -2.54 -16.18
N GLY A 140 5.95 -2.38 -15.07
CA GLY A 140 6.04 -3.27 -13.93
C GLY A 140 5.49 -4.65 -14.24
N ILE A 141 6.10 -5.67 -13.63
CA ILE A 141 5.67 -7.05 -13.66
C ILE A 141 5.32 -7.54 -12.25
N ASN A 142 4.62 -8.66 -12.15
CA ASN A 142 4.14 -9.21 -10.87
C ASN A 142 5.25 -9.62 -9.89
N SER A 143 6.51 -9.71 -10.34
CA SER A 143 7.66 -10.00 -9.49
C SER A 143 8.42 -8.77 -9.01
N ASP A 144 8.05 -7.57 -9.48
CA ASP A 144 8.68 -6.33 -9.01
C ASP A 144 8.21 -5.98 -7.59
N ASP A 145 9.04 -5.27 -6.83
CA ASP A 145 8.71 -4.88 -5.44
C ASP A 145 7.45 -4.01 -5.37
N LEU A 146 7.22 -3.17 -6.39
CA LEU A 146 6.02 -2.34 -6.51
C LEU A 146 4.74 -3.14 -6.78
N ALA A 147 4.83 -4.40 -7.24
CA ALA A 147 3.66 -5.22 -7.50
C ALA A 147 2.84 -5.50 -6.22
N ALA A 148 3.46 -5.38 -5.05
CA ALA A 148 2.79 -5.47 -3.75
C ALA A 148 1.65 -4.44 -3.58
N PHE A 149 1.70 -3.33 -4.31
CA PHE A 149 0.69 -2.27 -4.28
C PHE A 149 -0.37 -2.40 -5.38
N SER A 150 -0.38 -3.48 -6.17
CA SER A 150 -1.39 -3.68 -7.23
C SER A 150 -2.77 -4.15 -6.71
N GLY A 151 -2.85 -4.54 -5.44
CA GLY A 151 -4.08 -5.07 -4.81
C GLY A 151 -4.84 -4.04 -3.96
N ASN A 152 -5.93 -4.49 -3.32
CA ASN A 152 -6.68 -3.66 -2.38
C ASN A 152 -5.96 -3.62 -1.02
N PRO A 153 -5.61 -2.43 -0.46
CA PRO A 153 -4.97 -2.32 0.85
C PRO A 153 -5.80 -2.92 1.99
N ALA A 154 -7.13 -2.90 1.90
CA ALA A 154 -8.03 -3.48 2.90
C ALA A 154 -7.84 -4.99 3.07
N ALA A 155 -7.37 -5.69 2.04
CA ALA A 155 -7.10 -7.13 2.12
C ALA A 155 -5.89 -7.47 3.01
N LEU A 156 -5.06 -6.48 3.37
CA LEU A 156 -3.89 -6.65 4.23
C LEU A 156 -4.21 -6.43 5.71
N ILE A 157 -5.37 -5.87 6.03
CA ILE A 157 -5.73 -5.42 7.38
C ILE A 157 -6.62 -6.49 8.03
N GLY A 158 -6.17 -7.04 9.16
CA GLY A 158 -6.98 -7.92 9.98
C GLY A 158 -8.11 -7.17 10.71
N PRO A 159 -9.13 -7.86 11.21
CA PRO A 159 -10.30 -7.24 11.86
C PRO A 159 -9.95 -6.42 13.11
N ASP A 160 -8.81 -6.72 13.74
CA ASP A 160 -8.34 -6.10 14.98
C ASP A 160 -7.09 -5.23 14.77
N ASP A 161 -6.60 -5.12 13.53
CA ASP A 161 -5.37 -4.38 13.23
C ASP A 161 -5.67 -2.90 12.98
N GLU A 162 -4.80 -2.01 13.45
CA GLU A 162 -4.86 -0.60 13.07
C GLU A 162 -4.38 -0.43 11.61
N PRO A 163 -5.24 0.07 10.69
CA PRO A 163 -4.91 0.17 9.27
C PRO A 163 -3.56 0.82 8.99
N TRP A 164 -3.27 1.92 9.68
CA TRP A 164 -2.05 2.68 9.49
C TRP A 164 -0.80 1.89 9.85
N GLU A 165 -0.79 1.12 10.94
CA GLU A 165 0.41 0.37 11.36
C GLU A 165 0.81 -0.70 10.34
N ILE A 166 -0.18 -1.37 9.73
CA ILE A 166 0.08 -2.38 8.71
C ILE A 166 0.57 -1.74 7.42
N LEU A 167 -0.06 -0.63 7.00
CA LEU A 167 0.28 0.05 5.75
C LEU A 167 1.63 0.77 5.84
N ASP A 168 1.95 1.38 6.98
CA ASP A 168 3.26 1.99 7.23
C ASP A 168 4.38 0.95 7.15
N GLN A 169 4.16 -0.27 7.68
CA GLN A 169 5.13 -1.36 7.54
C GLN A 169 5.36 -1.76 6.08
N VAL A 170 4.32 -1.77 5.25
CA VAL A 170 4.44 -2.10 3.82
C VAL A 170 5.16 -0.96 3.08
N LEU A 171 4.77 0.29 3.32
CA LEU A 171 5.41 1.45 2.72
C LEU A 171 6.88 1.59 3.14
N ASN A 172 7.21 1.32 4.40
CA ASN A 172 8.58 1.41 4.91
C ASN A 172 9.54 0.40 4.29
N ARG A 173 9.05 -0.68 3.67
CA ARG A 173 9.91 -1.59 2.90
C ARG A 173 10.46 -0.95 1.63
N LEU A 174 9.69 -0.01 1.06
CA LEU A 174 9.98 0.61 -0.22
C LEU A 174 10.59 2.01 -0.04
N VAL A 175 9.92 2.82 0.78
CA VAL A 175 10.19 4.26 0.96
C VAL A 175 10.43 4.61 2.42
N GLY A 176 10.95 3.64 3.18
CA GLY A 176 11.23 3.77 4.61
C GLY A 176 12.36 4.73 4.93
N TYR A 177 12.69 4.78 6.22
CA TYR A 177 13.77 5.61 6.74
C TYR A 177 15.10 5.28 6.07
N GLY A 178 15.75 6.31 5.49
CA GLY A 178 17.04 6.18 4.82
C GLY A 178 16.96 5.77 3.35
N ALA A 179 15.77 5.50 2.80
CA ALA A 179 15.62 5.36 1.35
C ALA A 179 15.90 6.72 0.69
N THR A 180 16.87 6.78 -0.21
CA THR A 180 17.19 8.00 -0.96
C THR A 180 16.37 8.05 -2.26
N PRO A 181 16.12 9.23 -2.84
CA PRO A 181 15.44 9.34 -4.14
C PRO A 181 16.11 8.52 -5.25
N GLU A 182 17.44 8.39 -5.24
CA GLU A 182 18.20 7.57 -6.20
C GLU A 182 17.99 6.07 -6.01
N GLY A 183 17.92 5.62 -4.75
CA GLY A 183 17.58 4.22 -4.45
C GLY A 183 16.16 3.89 -4.93
N ILE A 184 15.22 4.79 -4.67
CA ILE A 184 13.82 4.67 -5.07
C ILE A 184 13.68 4.75 -6.60
N SER A 185 14.47 5.59 -7.28
CA SER A 185 14.36 5.73 -8.74
C SER A 185 14.66 4.44 -9.50
N SER A 186 15.56 3.60 -8.96
CA SER A 186 15.92 2.30 -9.54
C SER A 186 14.76 1.29 -9.58
N ILE A 187 13.81 1.40 -8.64
CA ILE A 187 12.66 0.50 -8.50
C ILE A 187 11.39 1.03 -9.16
N ILE A 188 11.36 2.30 -9.61
CA ILE A 188 10.18 2.89 -10.27
C ILE A 188 9.88 2.13 -11.57
N ARG A 189 8.60 1.77 -11.72
CA ARG A 189 8.04 1.10 -12.89
C ARG A 189 6.71 1.75 -13.26
N ARG A 190 6.29 1.65 -14.52
CA ARG A 190 4.97 2.09 -14.98
C ARG A 190 3.91 0.99 -14.90
N GLY A 191 2.63 1.33 -15.00
CA GLY A 191 1.54 0.37 -15.09
C GLY A 191 1.02 -0.13 -13.74
N GLN A 192 0.10 -1.09 -13.79
CA GLN A 192 -0.64 -1.61 -12.63
C GLN A 192 0.24 -2.28 -11.57
N PHE A 193 1.41 -2.81 -11.95
CA PHE A 193 2.39 -3.39 -11.02
C PHE A 193 3.53 -2.41 -10.69
N GLY A 194 3.36 -1.14 -11.07
CA GLY A 194 4.27 -0.03 -10.82
C GLY A 194 3.54 1.13 -10.16
N MET A 195 3.85 2.35 -10.61
CA MET A 195 3.34 3.58 -9.99
C MET A 195 1.83 3.79 -10.16
N ASP A 196 1.20 3.29 -11.23
CA ASP A 196 -0.26 3.41 -11.37
C ASP A 196 -0.98 2.56 -10.31
N GLY A 197 -0.47 1.34 -10.07
CA GLY A 197 -0.96 0.48 -8.98
C GLY A 197 -0.78 1.15 -7.63
N MET A 198 0.41 1.70 -7.37
CA MET A 198 0.69 2.41 -6.13
C MET A 198 -0.21 3.64 -5.93
N TYR A 199 -0.52 4.40 -6.98
CA TYR A 199 -1.48 5.50 -6.92
C TYR A 199 -2.87 5.01 -6.50
N HIS A 200 -3.40 3.97 -7.14
CA HIS A 200 -4.70 3.42 -6.80
C HIS A 200 -4.75 2.88 -5.36
N TRP A 201 -3.65 2.26 -4.92
CA TRP A 201 -3.51 1.76 -3.55
C TRP A 201 -3.50 2.88 -2.52
N VAL A 202 -2.73 3.95 -2.75
CA VAL A 202 -2.69 5.13 -1.88
C VAL A 202 -4.05 5.83 -1.83
N LYS A 203 -4.70 5.96 -3.00
CA LYS A 203 -6.04 6.52 -3.10
C LYS A 203 -7.04 5.73 -2.25
N ALA A 204 -7.04 4.40 -2.35
CA ALA A 204 -7.87 3.53 -1.52
C ALA A 204 -7.55 3.66 -0.01
N CYS A 205 -6.29 3.87 0.37
CA CYS A 205 -5.94 4.12 1.78
C CYS A 205 -6.61 5.40 2.33
N ILE A 206 -6.64 6.46 1.52
CA ILE A 206 -7.24 7.74 1.93
C ILE A 206 -8.77 7.67 1.90
N GLU A 207 -9.33 7.15 0.81
CA GLU A 207 -10.77 7.16 0.56
C GLU A 207 -11.50 6.05 1.33
N ASP A 208 -11.03 4.80 1.24
CA ASP A 208 -11.74 3.62 1.76
C ASP A 208 -11.35 3.31 3.21
N LEU A 209 -10.08 3.53 3.58
CA LEU A 209 -9.56 3.25 4.93
C LEU A 209 -9.49 4.48 5.82
N HIS A 210 -9.89 5.65 5.29
CA HIS A 210 -9.92 6.93 6.00
C HIS A 210 -8.59 7.31 6.67
N ILE A 211 -7.47 6.96 6.03
CA ILE A 211 -6.14 7.35 6.50
C ILE A 211 -5.90 8.82 6.16
N GLY A 212 -5.51 9.59 7.18
CA GLY A 212 -5.19 11.00 7.01
C GLY A 212 -4.04 11.20 6.03
N GLU A 213 -4.25 12.04 5.02
CA GLU A 213 -3.24 12.46 4.03
C GLU A 213 -1.89 12.88 4.66
N PRO A 214 -1.83 13.59 5.81
CA PRO A 214 -0.56 13.97 6.44
C PRO A 214 0.32 12.78 6.87
N LEU A 215 -0.25 11.60 7.10
CA LEU A 215 0.53 10.40 7.43
C LEU A 215 1.29 9.85 6.22
N LEU A 216 0.76 10.07 5.02
CA LEU A 216 1.31 9.58 3.76
C LEU A 216 2.21 10.62 3.06
N GLU A 217 2.04 11.91 3.38
CA GLU A 217 2.72 13.05 2.76
C GLU A 217 4.23 12.84 2.60
N GLY A 218 4.96 12.67 3.69
CA GLY A 218 6.42 12.54 3.64
C GLY A 218 6.94 11.30 2.87
N LYS A 219 6.10 10.28 2.64
CA LYS A 219 6.47 9.11 1.83
C LYS A 219 6.13 9.31 0.35
N ILE A 220 5.00 9.94 0.07
CA ILE A 220 4.57 10.25 -1.30
C ILE A 220 5.46 11.34 -1.91
N GLU A 221 5.83 12.36 -1.14
CA GLU A 221 6.75 13.41 -1.62
C GLU A 221 8.11 12.81 -2.02
N ARG A 222 8.62 11.85 -1.25
CA ARG A 222 9.86 11.13 -1.62
C ARG A 222 9.72 10.32 -2.90
N LEU A 223 8.55 9.75 -3.19
CA LEU A 223 8.27 9.09 -4.47
C LEU A 223 8.21 10.09 -5.62
N ILE A 224 7.61 11.25 -5.39
CA ILE A 224 7.55 12.35 -6.37
C ILE A 224 8.97 12.80 -6.72
N GLU A 225 9.82 13.08 -5.72
CA GLU A 225 11.23 13.42 -5.92
C GLU A 225 11.98 12.36 -6.72
N ALA A 226 11.76 11.07 -6.43
CA ALA A 226 12.37 9.97 -7.18
C ALA A 226 11.89 9.88 -8.64
N MET A 227 10.62 10.20 -8.93
CA MET A 227 10.09 10.27 -10.29
C MET A 227 10.65 11.46 -11.07
N GLU A 228 10.84 12.60 -10.40
CA GLU A 228 11.49 13.79 -10.98
C GLU A 228 12.94 13.50 -11.33
N PHE A 229 13.65 12.69 -10.54
CA PHE A 229 15.03 12.26 -10.83
C PHE A 229 15.16 11.47 -12.14
N ILE A 230 14.11 10.73 -12.55
CA ILE A 230 14.10 9.93 -13.79
C ILE A 230 13.56 10.75 -14.97
N SER A 231 12.76 11.77 -14.69
CA SER A 231 12.19 12.62 -15.72
C SER A 231 13.36 13.36 -16.39
N PRO A 232 13.58 13.17 -17.70
CA PRO A 232 14.65 13.88 -18.38
C PRO A 232 14.40 15.36 -18.15
N VAL A 233 15.38 16.05 -17.56
CA VAL A 233 15.38 17.50 -17.57
C VAL A 233 15.14 17.86 -19.03
N PRO A 234 14.06 18.59 -19.37
CA PRO A 234 13.86 19.01 -20.73
C PRO A 234 15.16 19.71 -21.08
N VAL A 235 15.96 19.07 -21.95
CA VAL A 235 17.12 19.71 -22.51
C VAL A 235 16.46 20.85 -23.23
N THR A 236 16.48 22.04 -22.60
CA THR A 236 16.15 23.28 -23.26
C THR A 236 17.13 23.25 -24.39
N GLU A 237 16.64 22.79 -25.54
CA GLU A 237 17.40 22.69 -26.76
C GLU A 237 17.89 24.11 -26.88
N HIS A 238 19.16 24.31 -26.55
CA HIS A 238 19.77 25.60 -26.56
C HIS A 238 19.86 25.83 -28.05
N VAL A 239 18.77 26.36 -28.61
CA VAL A 239 18.73 26.93 -29.94
C VAL A 239 19.92 27.84 -29.87
N PRO A 240 21.02 27.53 -30.60
CA PRO A 240 22.20 28.37 -30.53
C PRO A 240 21.69 29.74 -30.90
N GLU A 241 21.71 30.64 -29.91
CA GLU A 241 21.33 32.01 -30.10
C GLU A 241 22.14 32.46 -31.32
N PRO A 242 21.51 32.94 -32.40
CA PRO A 242 22.23 33.24 -33.63
C PRO A 242 23.33 34.22 -33.25
N VAL A 243 24.57 33.74 -33.28
CA VAL A 243 25.76 34.49 -32.91
C VAL A 243 25.83 35.68 -33.86
N LEU A 244 25.30 36.82 -33.42
CA LEU A 244 25.58 38.09 -34.05
C LEU A 244 27.02 38.43 -33.70
N ILE A 245 27.91 38.13 -34.63
CA ILE A 245 29.32 38.53 -34.63
C ILE A 245 29.36 40.06 -34.56
N LEU A 246 29.48 40.61 -33.36
CA LEU A 246 29.81 42.01 -33.13
C LEU A 246 31.05 42.07 -32.24
N GLY A 247 32.19 42.25 -32.91
CA GLY A 247 33.29 43.14 -32.56
C GLY A 247 33.95 43.04 -31.16
N PRO A 248 35.27 42.85 -31.09
CA PRO A 248 36.00 42.89 -29.83
C PRO A 248 36.09 44.34 -29.32
N SER A 249 35.38 44.65 -28.22
CA SER A 249 35.68 45.82 -27.38
C SER A 249 36.17 45.32 -26.04
N GLN A 250 37.49 45.40 -25.86
CA GLN A 250 38.16 45.20 -24.58
C GLN A 250 37.74 46.31 -23.61
N GLU A 251 37.26 45.95 -22.42
CA GLU A 251 37.39 46.81 -21.25
C GLU A 251 37.56 45.94 -19.98
N PRO A 252 38.46 46.31 -19.05
CA PRO A 252 38.98 45.39 -18.03
C PRO A 252 38.12 45.34 -16.77
N GLN A 253 37.95 44.13 -16.22
CA GLN A 253 37.34 43.91 -14.92
C GLN A 253 38.40 43.90 -13.79
N PRO A 254 38.12 44.53 -12.63
CA PRO A 254 39.01 44.51 -11.48
C PRO A 254 38.80 43.27 -10.61
N LEU A 255 39.92 42.80 -10.05
CA LEU A 255 40.06 41.80 -9.00
C LEU A 255 39.43 42.27 -7.68
N ILE A 256 38.45 41.51 -7.16
CA ILE A 256 38.00 41.53 -5.75
C ILE A 256 37.53 40.08 -5.48
N SER A 257 38.31 39.16 -4.90
CA SER A 257 38.77 39.04 -3.49
C SER A 257 37.66 39.28 -2.48
N GLU A 258 37.00 38.21 -2.00
CA GLU A 258 37.06 37.84 -0.57
C GLU A 258 36.26 36.57 -0.28
N HIS A 259 36.89 35.71 0.52
CA HIS A 259 36.32 34.52 1.14
C HIS A 259 35.39 34.94 2.27
N ALA A 260 34.13 34.49 2.25
CA ALA A 260 33.26 34.49 3.42
C ALA A 260 33.01 33.04 3.87
N SER A 261 33.63 32.69 5.00
CA SER A 261 33.41 31.45 5.73
C SER A 261 32.06 31.52 6.45
N PRO A 262 31.20 30.48 6.38
CA PRO A 262 29.96 30.47 7.13
C PRO A 262 30.25 30.26 8.63
N GLU A 263 29.76 31.18 9.44
CA GLU A 263 29.78 31.18 10.90
C GLU A 263 28.73 30.18 11.40
N VAL A 264 29.19 29.18 12.15
CA VAL A 264 28.35 28.15 12.79
C VAL A 264 27.78 28.75 14.08
N PHE A 265 26.47 28.99 14.12
CA PHE A 265 25.75 29.37 15.33
C PHE A 265 25.33 28.12 16.09
N GLU A 266 25.94 27.89 17.25
CA GLU A 266 25.45 26.94 18.26
C GLU A 266 24.25 27.58 18.98
N ILE A 267 23.05 27.02 18.79
CA ILE A 267 21.84 27.41 19.51
C ILE A 267 21.74 26.48 20.73
N GLU A 268 22.13 26.98 21.90
CA GLU A 268 21.84 26.38 23.20
C GLU A 268 20.36 26.65 23.55
N ASP A 269 19.49 25.68 23.30
CA ASP A 269 18.06 25.75 23.66
C ASP A 269 17.83 25.14 25.06
N ASP A 270 18.15 25.93 26.09
CA ASP A 270 17.83 25.65 27.49
C ASP A 270 16.42 26.13 27.84
N THR A 271 15.40 25.58 27.18
CA THR A 271 14.01 25.86 27.54
C THR A 271 13.49 24.81 28.54
N PRO A 272 13.27 25.16 29.83
CA PRO A 272 12.72 24.23 30.82
C PRO A 272 11.28 23.86 30.47
N THR A 273 11.08 22.59 30.11
CA THR A 273 9.74 22.03 29.84
C THR A 273 8.97 21.87 31.15
N ILE A 274 8.15 22.86 31.50
CA ILE A 274 7.20 22.78 32.61
C ILE A 274 6.03 21.88 32.18
N ARG A 275 5.98 20.67 32.71
CA ARG A 275 4.84 19.75 32.59
C ARG A 275 3.67 20.27 33.42
N HIS A 276 2.75 20.98 32.79
CA HIS A 276 1.42 21.21 33.36
C HIS A 276 0.53 20.00 33.07
N GLU A 277 0.19 19.26 34.12
CA GLU A 277 -0.87 18.26 34.09
C GLU A 277 -2.22 18.96 33.87
N ILE A 278 -2.68 18.97 32.62
CA ILE A 278 -4.02 19.43 32.27
C ILE A 278 -4.99 18.29 32.59
N ALA A 279 -5.75 18.45 33.68
CA ALA A 279 -6.88 17.59 33.99
C ALA A 279 -7.93 17.70 32.89
N LYS A 280 -8.09 16.62 32.09
CA LYS A 280 -9.10 16.54 31.02
C LYS A 280 -10.51 16.48 31.64
N PRO A 281 -11.42 17.42 31.32
CA PRO A 281 -12.82 17.30 31.71
C PRO A 281 -13.47 16.11 31.00
N GLN A 282 -14.02 15.19 31.78
CA GLN A 282 -14.85 14.09 31.26
C GLN A 282 -16.18 14.66 30.79
N VAL A 283 -16.32 14.83 29.47
CA VAL A 283 -17.62 15.06 28.84
C VAL A 283 -18.21 13.70 28.49
N PRO A 284 -19.40 13.32 29.01
CA PRO A 284 -20.05 12.08 28.63
C PRO A 284 -20.47 12.14 27.16
N CYS A 285 -19.83 11.30 26.32
CA CYS A 285 -20.17 11.18 24.92
C CYS A 285 -21.61 10.67 24.78
N ARG A 286 -22.50 11.46 24.16
CA ARG A 286 -23.77 10.96 23.64
C ARG A 286 -23.42 10.03 22.47
N GLY A 287 -23.57 8.73 22.68
CA GLY A 287 -23.32 7.72 21.64
C GLY A 287 -24.02 8.11 20.34
N TYR A 288 -23.27 8.18 19.25
CA TYR A 288 -23.81 8.34 17.92
C TYR A 288 -24.07 6.95 17.35
N GLU A 289 -25.30 6.73 16.90
CA GLU A 289 -25.70 5.52 16.19
C GLU A 289 -25.23 5.65 14.73
N LEU A 290 -24.17 4.93 14.38
CA LEU A 290 -23.71 4.83 13.00
C LEU A 290 -24.72 3.99 12.22
N LYS A 291 -25.56 4.64 11.41
CA LYS A 291 -26.35 3.97 10.39
C LYS A 291 -25.39 3.46 9.32
N LEU A 292 -24.99 2.19 9.44
CA LEU A 292 -24.29 1.50 8.37
C LEU A 292 -25.16 1.53 7.11
N PRO A 293 -24.58 1.78 5.92
CA PRO A 293 -25.35 1.85 4.69
C PRO A 293 -26.12 0.53 4.46
N ASP A 294 -27.36 0.68 3.99
CA ASP A 294 -28.24 -0.45 3.68
C ASP A 294 -27.51 -1.42 2.74
N SER A 295 -27.34 -2.67 3.18
CA SER A 295 -26.64 -3.69 2.42
C SER A 295 -27.52 -4.15 1.25
N LEU A 296 -27.15 -3.78 0.02
CA LEU A 296 -27.83 -4.20 -1.20
C LEU A 296 -27.38 -5.59 -1.65
N CYS A 297 -28.30 -6.38 -2.20
CA CYS A 297 -28.00 -7.70 -2.75
C CYS A 297 -27.11 -7.58 -4.00
N ALA A 298 -26.06 -8.41 -4.05
CA ALA A 298 -25.14 -8.48 -5.19
C ALA A 298 -25.63 -9.43 -6.30
N ASP A 299 -26.84 -9.97 -6.20
CA ASP A 299 -27.44 -10.80 -7.26
C ASP A 299 -27.97 -9.92 -8.40
N GLU A 300 -27.61 -10.25 -9.64
CA GLU A 300 -28.04 -9.47 -10.81
C GLU A 300 -29.56 -9.52 -10.96
N GLY A 301 -30.22 -8.39 -10.71
CA GLY A 301 -31.68 -8.26 -10.74
C GLY A 301 -32.35 -8.23 -9.37
N CYS A 302 -31.57 -8.36 -8.28
CA CYS A 302 -32.07 -8.15 -6.93
C CYS A 302 -31.71 -6.73 -6.43
N GLU A 303 -32.59 -5.76 -6.67
CA GLU A 303 -32.42 -4.36 -6.25
C GLU A 303 -32.97 -4.10 -4.83
N THR A 304 -33.20 -5.14 -4.03
CA THR A 304 -33.81 -5.00 -2.70
C THR A 304 -32.77 -4.95 -1.58
N VAL A 305 -33.09 -4.21 -0.52
CA VAL A 305 -32.30 -4.17 0.71
C VAL A 305 -32.37 -5.54 1.39
N ILE A 306 -31.24 -5.99 1.92
CA ILE A 306 -31.15 -7.27 2.63
C ILE A 306 -31.44 -7.06 4.11
N GLU A 307 -32.47 -7.74 4.63
CA GLU A 307 -32.67 -7.83 6.07
C GLU A 307 -31.58 -8.69 6.72
N GLU A 308 -31.16 -8.35 7.94
CA GLU A 308 -30.04 -9.02 8.64
C GLU A 308 -30.23 -10.55 8.75
N ARG A 309 -31.49 -11.02 8.82
CA ARG A 309 -31.83 -12.44 8.89
C ARG A 309 -31.57 -13.20 7.59
N ASP A 310 -31.70 -12.53 6.45
CA ASP A 310 -31.56 -13.11 5.12
C ASP A 310 -30.18 -12.85 4.50
N LEU A 311 -29.29 -12.17 5.23
CA LEU A 311 -27.96 -11.81 4.76
C LEU A 311 -27.03 -13.01 4.67
N LEU A 312 -26.50 -13.24 3.48
CA LEU A 312 -25.49 -14.24 3.20
C LEU A 312 -24.23 -13.56 2.66
N ARG A 313 -23.10 -13.69 3.37
CA ARG A 313 -21.83 -13.07 2.98
C ARG A 313 -20.89 -14.13 2.39
N CYS A 314 -20.35 -13.86 1.21
CA CYS A 314 -19.31 -14.70 0.62
C CYS A 314 -18.01 -14.56 1.40
N GLY A 315 -17.41 -15.67 1.84
CA GLY A 315 -16.16 -15.67 2.60
C GLY A 315 -14.90 -15.35 1.80
N ALA A 316 -15.02 -15.07 0.49
CA ALA A 316 -13.89 -14.69 -0.36
C ALA A 316 -14.01 -13.26 -0.89
N CYS A 317 -15.09 -12.95 -1.62
CA CYS A 317 -15.28 -11.63 -2.22
C CYS A 317 -16.03 -10.63 -1.33
N ASN A 318 -16.48 -11.03 -0.13
CA ASN A 318 -17.24 -10.23 0.84
C ASN A 318 -18.57 -9.65 0.35
N LEU A 319 -19.00 -9.94 -0.89
CA LEU A 319 -20.31 -9.59 -1.41
C LEU A 319 -21.43 -10.23 -0.58
N VAL A 320 -22.55 -9.53 -0.51
CA VAL A 320 -23.74 -9.92 0.27
C VAL A 320 -24.89 -10.28 -0.66
N TYR A 321 -25.64 -11.32 -0.29
CA TYR A 321 -26.76 -11.85 -1.07
C TYR A 321 -27.92 -12.16 -0.13
N HIS A 322 -29.17 -12.14 -0.62
CA HIS A 322 -30.26 -12.82 0.08
C HIS A 322 -30.06 -14.34 0.02
N LEU A 323 -30.46 -15.04 1.08
CA LEU A 323 -30.55 -16.51 1.09
C LEU A 323 -31.35 -17.02 -0.11
N THR A 324 -32.51 -16.41 -0.38
CA THR A 324 -33.45 -16.80 -1.42
C THR A 324 -32.89 -16.58 -2.83
N CYS A 325 -32.17 -15.49 -3.08
CA CYS A 325 -31.49 -15.24 -4.37
C CYS A 325 -30.48 -16.34 -4.72
N ARG A 326 -29.85 -16.94 -3.72
CA ARG A 326 -28.92 -18.06 -3.89
C ARG A 326 -29.57 -19.44 -3.72
N GLY A 327 -30.90 -19.51 -3.70
CA GLY A 327 -31.66 -20.75 -3.60
C GLY A 327 -31.52 -21.46 -2.25
N LEU A 328 -31.16 -20.72 -1.20
CA LEU A 328 -31.02 -21.25 0.16
C LEU A 328 -32.23 -20.87 1.02
N ILE A 329 -32.68 -21.80 1.84
CA ILE A 329 -33.78 -21.59 2.80
C ILE A 329 -33.24 -21.23 4.19
N GLU A 330 -32.07 -21.76 4.53
CA GLU A 330 -31.40 -21.53 5.82
C GLU A 330 -29.93 -21.20 5.58
N ARG A 331 -29.35 -20.40 6.48
CA ARG A 331 -27.94 -20.05 6.44
C ARG A 331 -27.08 -21.31 6.66
N PRO A 332 -26.16 -21.66 5.74
CA PRO A 332 -25.32 -22.84 5.90
C PRO A 332 -24.42 -22.70 7.13
N GLY A 333 -24.26 -23.80 7.88
CA GLY A 333 -23.34 -23.84 9.01
C GLY A 333 -21.88 -23.81 8.53
N GLY A 334 -21.21 -22.66 8.69
CA GLY A 334 -19.82 -22.45 8.29
C GLY A 334 -19.65 -21.30 7.29
N GLY A 335 -18.49 -21.21 6.64
CA GLY A 335 -18.27 -20.25 5.55
C GLY A 335 -19.05 -20.66 4.30
N TRP A 336 -19.61 -19.67 3.59
CA TRP A 336 -20.28 -19.84 2.31
C TRP A 336 -19.56 -19.06 1.21
N PHE A 337 -19.65 -19.54 -0.04
CA PHE A 337 -19.02 -18.93 -1.21
C PHE A 337 -20.05 -18.79 -2.32
N CYS A 338 -19.99 -17.66 -3.03
CA CYS A 338 -20.94 -17.30 -4.07
C CYS A 338 -20.79 -18.14 -5.35
N ASP A 339 -19.62 -18.69 -5.57
CA ASP A 339 -19.26 -19.57 -6.69
C ASP A 339 -18.05 -20.44 -6.32
N ASP A 340 -17.72 -21.38 -7.21
CA ASP A 340 -16.58 -22.29 -7.03
C ASP A 340 -15.22 -21.58 -7.13
N GLU A 341 -15.14 -20.43 -7.80
CA GLU A 341 -13.93 -19.64 -7.94
C GLU A 341 -13.56 -18.97 -6.60
N CYS A 342 -14.52 -18.30 -5.96
CA CYS A 342 -14.39 -17.77 -4.61
C CYS A 342 -14.01 -18.85 -3.61
N LYS A 343 -14.58 -20.05 -3.74
CA LYS A 343 -14.24 -21.19 -2.90
C LYS A 343 -12.81 -21.67 -3.11
N ALA A 344 -12.31 -21.68 -4.35
CA ALA A 344 -10.93 -22.02 -4.66
C ALA A 344 -9.95 -20.95 -4.14
N ASN A 345 -10.28 -19.67 -4.34
CA ASN A 345 -9.47 -18.52 -3.92
C ASN A 345 -9.36 -18.39 -2.40
N ALA A 346 -10.36 -18.86 -1.65
CA ALA A 346 -10.32 -18.93 -0.19
C ALA A 346 -9.36 -20.00 0.37
N GLY A 347 -8.57 -20.67 -0.47
CA GLY A 347 -7.45 -21.51 -0.05
C GLY A 347 -7.85 -22.81 0.65
N GLY A 348 -9.07 -23.31 0.41
CA GLY A 348 -9.52 -24.64 0.85
C GLY A 348 -9.59 -24.87 2.37
N ARG A 349 -9.39 -23.85 3.21
CA ARG A 349 -9.46 -23.98 4.68
C ARG A 349 -10.88 -23.88 5.24
N VAL A 350 -11.87 -24.39 4.52
CA VAL A 350 -13.18 -24.58 5.14
C VAL A 350 -13.07 -25.84 5.98
N VAL A 351 -12.83 -25.66 7.28
CA VAL A 351 -12.88 -26.76 8.25
C VAL A 351 -14.28 -27.35 8.17
N SER A 352 -14.42 -28.46 7.44
CA SER A 352 -15.63 -29.27 7.45
C SER A 352 -15.89 -29.64 8.91
N THR A 353 -16.88 -28.99 9.51
CA THR A 353 -17.37 -29.36 10.84
C THR A 353 -18.09 -30.69 10.68
N ARG A 354 -17.30 -31.76 10.69
CA ARG A 354 -17.80 -33.14 10.62
C ARG A 354 -18.64 -33.35 11.88
N LYS A 355 -19.96 -33.20 11.74
CA LYS A 355 -20.97 -33.39 12.77
C LYS A 355 -20.72 -34.74 13.44
N ARG A 356 -20.08 -34.72 14.61
CA ARG A 356 -19.77 -35.92 15.39
C ARG A 356 -21.11 -36.50 15.84
N ARG A 357 -21.62 -37.49 15.09
CA ARG A 357 -22.83 -38.23 15.47
C ARG A 357 -22.60 -38.79 16.87
N ARG A 358 -23.29 -38.24 17.87
CA ARG A 358 -23.43 -38.89 19.17
C ARG A 358 -24.12 -40.22 18.90
N ARG A 359 -23.43 -41.33 19.17
CA ARG A 359 -24.07 -42.63 19.30
C ARG A 359 -24.97 -42.54 20.53
N VAL A 360 -26.25 -42.76 20.33
CA VAL A 360 -27.25 -43.00 21.38
C VAL A 360 -27.03 -44.39 21.92
#